data_AF-A0A1J8P715-F1
#
_entry.id   AF-A0A1J8P715-F1
#
_cell.length_a   1.000
_cell.length_b   1.000
_cell.length_c   1.000
_cell.angle_alpha   90.00
_cell.angle_beta   90.00
_cell.angle_gamma   90.00
#
_symmetry.space_group_name_H-M   'P 1'
#
loop_
_entity.id
_entity.type
_entity.pdbx_description
1 polymer ?
#
loop_
_entity_poly.entity_id
_entity_poly.type
_entity_poly.pdbx_seq_one_letter_code
_entity_poly.pdbx_strand_id
1 'polypeptide(L)'
;ITVRDGTSTSTENFNIAFNAVNTNITPVVKQFIVTQGGNSGRLISKNGGTVTVNALVTANTYDWSKSNVTGTSANTIFSFDPANIEPGILTIKLEAKNDDLHSSTRVLKLKLIAGDVDSNNNDSDNDGIPNNKDNNTAGNKIQAGEGKTITNLNPDIEEDTSPNSNSNSNSGKPRVLLGIMGKDSGRLTLEQVKQYIADNKLTNNASDTATTGDIYDYIVEGLSAVGASTQVIIELTTAIPKDAELRKYSLTSGWGNFIVDTENTIESSTDNTCTNDSTWKTGLIVGATCLKLTIKDGGENDTDGGQANGVVESTISIATPASSSSSGGGCVYNPNAPARFDMGFILLMILGAYYLIRRKQRLIR
;
A
#
# COMPACT_ATOMS: atom_id res chain seq x y z
N ILE A 1 -33.13 23.76 -8.04
CA ILE A 1 -32.78 24.58 -9.23
C ILE A 1 -33.96 24.51 -10.18
N THR A 2 -34.34 25.63 -10.79
CA THR A 2 -35.45 25.67 -11.75
C THR A 2 -34.92 26.10 -13.10
N VAL A 3 -35.04 25.23 -14.10
CA VAL A 3 -34.65 25.52 -15.49
C VAL A 3 -35.91 25.66 -16.32
N ARG A 4 -35.94 26.68 -17.20
CA ARG A 4 -37.05 26.96 -18.11
C ARG A 4 -36.50 27.16 -19.53
N ASP A 5 -37.13 26.53 -20.51
CA ASP A 5 -36.84 26.76 -21.94
C ASP A 5 -37.98 27.48 -22.70
N GLY A 6 -39.02 27.91 -21.98
CA GLY A 6 -40.17 28.59 -22.57
C GLY A 6 -41.39 27.70 -22.81
N THR A 7 -41.26 26.36 -22.76
CA THR A 7 -42.42 25.44 -22.86
C THR A 7 -42.55 24.45 -21.72
N SER A 8 -41.45 24.15 -21.01
CA SER A 8 -41.44 23.26 -19.85
C SER A 8 -40.71 23.89 -18.67
N THR A 9 -41.21 23.64 -17.45
CA THR A 9 -40.53 24.01 -16.20
C THR A 9 -40.22 22.72 -15.44
N SER A 10 -38.94 22.44 -15.22
CA SER A 10 -38.50 21.36 -14.33
C SER A 10 -37.92 21.97 -13.05
N THR A 11 -38.35 21.48 -11.90
CA THR A 11 -37.89 21.92 -10.58
C THR A 11 -37.32 20.73 -9.84
N GLU A 12 -35.99 20.73 -9.70
CA GLU A 12 -35.28 19.78 -8.85
C GLU A 12 -35.05 20.41 -7.47
N ASN A 13 -35.55 19.76 -6.43
CA ASN A 13 -35.24 20.14 -5.06
C ASN A 13 -33.83 19.66 -4.75
N PHE A 14 -32.99 20.55 -4.22
CA PHE A 14 -31.69 20.18 -3.69
C PHE A 14 -31.59 20.67 -2.26
N ASN A 15 -31.03 19.83 -1.40
CA ASN A 15 -30.75 20.20 -0.02
C ASN A 15 -29.31 20.73 0.05
N ILE A 16 -29.15 21.95 0.57
CA ILE A 16 -27.84 22.46 0.97
C ILE A 16 -27.67 22.10 2.45
N ALA A 17 -26.87 21.08 2.75
CA ALA A 17 -26.45 20.79 4.11
C ALA A 17 -25.20 21.62 4.43
N PHE A 18 -25.30 22.52 5.41
CA PHE A 18 -24.13 23.13 6.02
C PHE A 18 -23.63 22.18 7.12
N ASN A 19 -22.65 21.34 6.78
CA ASN A 19 -21.93 20.61 7.81
C ASN A 19 -20.95 21.59 8.46
N ALA A 20 -21.22 21.98 9.71
CA ALA A 20 -20.23 22.67 10.51
C ALA A 20 -18.98 21.77 10.59
N VAL A 21 -17.82 22.31 10.19
CA VAL A 21 -16.55 21.60 10.32
C VAL A 21 -16.34 21.34 11.81
N ASN A 22 -16.30 20.08 12.23
CA ASN A 22 -15.78 19.77 13.54
C ASN A 22 -14.28 20.02 13.48
N THR A 23 -13.84 21.16 14.00
CA THR A 23 -12.44 21.57 13.92
C THR A 23 -11.53 20.78 14.88
N ASN A 24 -12.12 20.05 15.83
CA ASN A 24 -11.37 19.29 16.84
C ASN A 24 -11.12 17.83 16.43
N ILE A 25 -11.18 17.54 15.13
CA ILE A 25 -10.81 16.23 14.56
C ILE A 25 -9.83 16.43 13.42
N THR A 26 -8.91 15.49 13.27
CA THR A 26 -7.97 15.45 12.15
C THR A 26 -8.73 15.31 10.83
N PRO A 27 -8.55 16.23 9.85
CA PRO A 27 -9.17 16.10 8.53
C PRO A 27 -8.80 14.78 7.86
N VAL A 28 -9.72 14.23 7.07
CA VAL A 28 -9.46 13.06 6.23
C VAL A 28 -9.62 13.45 4.78
N VAL A 29 -8.56 13.27 3.99
CA VAL A 29 -8.67 13.36 2.53
C VAL A 29 -9.20 12.02 2.05
N LYS A 30 -10.49 11.95 1.73
CA LYS A 30 -11.18 10.69 1.37
C LYS A 30 -10.77 10.17 0.01
N GLN A 31 -10.69 11.05 -0.98
CA GLN A 31 -10.32 10.68 -2.35
C GLN A 31 -9.61 11.84 -3.05
N PHE A 32 -8.73 11.53 -4.01
CA PHE A 32 -8.33 12.46 -5.05
C PHE A 32 -9.01 12.09 -6.36
N ILE A 33 -9.77 13.04 -6.91
CA ILE A 33 -10.37 12.92 -8.24
C ILE A 33 -9.43 13.62 -9.22
N VAL A 34 -8.88 12.86 -10.17
CA VAL A 34 -7.89 13.32 -11.13
C VAL A 34 -8.53 13.35 -12.50
N THR A 35 -8.36 14.47 -13.22
CA THR A 35 -8.88 14.64 -14.57
C THR A 35 -7.86 15.30 -15.48
N GLN A 36 -7.81 14.88 -16.75
CA GLN A 36 -6.95 15.46 -17.78
C GLN A 36 -7.54 15.22 -19.18
N GLY A 37 -7.93 16.29 -19.89
CA GLY A 37 -8.33 16.18 -21.29
C GLY A 37 -9.49 15.21 -21.56
N GLY A 38 -10.38 14.99 -20.57
CA GLY A 38 -11.47 14.01 -20.62
C GLY A 38 -11.12 12.64 -20.02
N ASN A 39 -9.84 12.34 -19.81
CA ASN A 39 -9.39 11.18 -19.06
C ASN A 39 -9.58 11.42 -17.56
N SER A 40 -9.88 10.36 -16.82
CA SER A 40 -9.87 10.37 -15.35
C SER A 40 -8.88 9.33 -14.85
N GLY A 41 -8.36 9.53 -13.64
CA GLY A 41 -7.61 8.49 -12.93
C GLY A 41 -6.11 8.76 -12.80
N ARG A 42 -5.37 7.72 -12.43
CA ARG A 42 -3.97 7.85 -11.97
C ARG A 42 -2.95 7.79 -13.10
N LEU A 43 -3.37 7.48 -14.33
CA LEU A 43 -2.55 7.53 -15.54
C LEU A 43 -2.80 8.84 -16.29
N ILE A 44 -1.75 9.62 -16.51
CA ILE A 44 -1.80 10.91 -17.19
C ILE A 44 -0.77 10.94 -18.34
N SER A 45 -1.04 11.76 -19.35
CA SER A 45 -0.19 11.93 -20.53
C SER A 45 0.53 13.28 -20.53
N LYS A 46 1.75 13.34 -21.07
CA LYS A 46 2.44 14.62 -21.33
C LYS A 46 1.65 15.55 -22.26
N ASN A 47 0.89 14.98 -23.21
CA ASN A 47 0.19 15.73 -24.25
C ASN A 47 -1.32 15.88 -23.95
N GLY A 48 -1.80 15.36 -22.82
CA GLY A 48 -3.22 15.42 -22.44
C GLY A 48 -3.71 16.80 -21.97
N GLY A 49 -2.81 17.80 -21.90
CA GLY A 49 -3.10 19.13 -21.38
C GLY A 49 -3.03 19.19 -19.85
N THR A 50 -3.67 20.20 -19.26
CA THR A 50 -3.66 20.44 -17.80
C THR A 50 -4.27 19.26 -17.04
N VAL A 51 -3.56 18.81 -16.01
CA VAL A 51 -4.06 17.86 -15.02
C VAL A 51 -4.70 18.64 -13.88
N THR A 52 -5.91 18.25 -13.49
CA THR A 52 -6.62 18.81 -12.33
C THR A 52 -6.85 17.71 -11.30
N VAL A 53 -6.40 17.96 -10.07
CA VAL A 53 -6.58 17.10 -8.90
C VAL A 53 -7.53 17.81 -7.93
N ASN A 54 -8.68 17.19 -7.67
CA ASN A 54 -9.65 17.65 -6.66
C ASN A 54 -9.64 16.70 -5.47
N ALA A 55 -9.39 17.24 -4.28
CA ALA A 55 -9.41 16.48 -3.04
C ALA A 55 -10.80 16.51 -2.38
N LEU A 56 -11.34 15.33 -2.06
CA LEU A 56 -12.54 15.20 -1.24
C LEU A 56 -12.15 15.28 0.23
N VAL A 57 -12.16 16.50 0.77
CA VAL A 57 -11.76 16.80 2.16
C VAL A 57 -12.51 18.04 2.65
N THR A 58 -12.65 18.15 3.96
CA THR A 58 -13.12 19.38 4.62
C THR A 58 -12.12 19.75 5.71
N ALA A 59 -11.49 20.92 5.56
CA ALA A 59 -10.54 21.48 6.51
C ALA A 59 -10.55 23.02 6.48
N ASN A 60 -9.87 23.66 7.46
CA ASN A 60 -9.71 25.12 7.49
C ASN A 60 -8.68 25.61 6.47
N THR A 61 -7.58 24.88 6.28
CA THR A 61 -6.51 25.23 5.33
C THR A 61 -6.04 24.05 4.52
N TYR A 62 -5.57 24.33 3.30
CA TYR A 62 -5.08 23.35 2.33
C TYR A 62 -3.71 23.80 1.80
N ASP A 63 -2.69 22.96 1.96
CA ASP A 63 -1.34 23.23 1.46
C ASP A 63 -0.88 22.15 0.47
N TRP A 64 -0.59 22.57 -0.75
CA TRP A 64 -0.12 21.73 -1.85
C TRP A 64 1.39 21.88 -2.15
N SER A 65 2.08 22.74 -1.40
CA SER A 65 3.45 23.20 -1.68
C SER A 65 4.52 22.11 -1.64
N LYS A 66 4.23 20.96 -0.99
CA LYS A 66 5.12 19.80 -0.88
C LYS A 66 5.04 18.83 -2.07
N SER A 67 4.23 19.14 -3.08
CA SER A 67 4.15 18.36 -4.32
C SER A 67 5.46 18.43 -5.09
N ASN A 68 5.86 17.36 -5.79
CA ASN A 68 7.09 17.35 -6.60
C ASN A 68 6.90 17.98 -8.00
N VAL A 69 5.75 18.59 -8.24
CA VAL A 69 5.41 19.30 -9.47
C VAL A 69 4.97 20.72 -9.13
N THR A 70 5.29 21.66 -10.01
CA THR A 70 4.86 23.05 -9.89
C THR A 70 3.50 23.21 -10.55
N GLY A 71 2.57 23.86 -9.84
CA GLY A 71 1.21 24.09 -10.33
C GLY A 71 0.55 25.26 -9.62
N THR A 72 -0.74 25.44 -9.86
CA THR A 72 -1.60 26.40 -9.18
C THR A 72 -2.56 25.65 -8.26
N SER A 73 -2.91 26.25 -7.12
CA SER A 73 -3.89 25.70 -6.19
C SER A 73 -4.98 26.72 -5.85
N ALA A 74 -6.18 26.20 -5.61
CA ALA A 74 -7.31 26.93 -5.06
C ALA A 74 -8.07 26.00 -4.12
N ASN A 75 -7.90 26.17 -2.81
CA ASN A 75 -8.48 25.31 -1.77
C ASN A 75 -8.18 23.82 -2.02
N THR A 76 -9.22 23.01 -2.28
CA THR A 76 -9.15 21.57 -2.50
C THR A 76 -8.73 21.18 -3.92
N ILE A 77 -8.42 22.14 -4.78
CA ILE A 77 -8.05 21.89 -6.17
C ILE A 77 -6.59 22.28 -6.41
N PHE A 78 -5.84 21.38 -7.05
CA PHE A 78 -4.50 21.62 -7.56
C PHE A 78 -4.47 21.33 -9.07
N SER A 79 -3.77 22.15 -9.84
CA SER A 79 -3.68 21.98 -11.30
C SER A 79 -2.26 22.25 -11.79
N PHE A 80 -1.79 21.45 -12.74
CA PHE A 80 -0.45 21.58 -13.30
C PHE A 80 -0.42 21.12 -14.77
N ASP A 81 0.58 21.60 -15.51
CA ASP A 81 0.83 21.20 -16.90
C ASP A 81 2.00 20.20 -16.96
N PRO A 82 1.78 18.94 -17.38
CA PRO A 82 2.83 17.93 -17.44
C PRO A 82 3.71 18.00 -18.69
N ALA A 83 3.49 18.91 -19.64
CA ALA A 83 4.16 18.91 -20.95
C ALA A 83 5.71 18.91 -20.85
N ASN A 84 6.26 19.60 -19.85
CA ASN A 84 7.70 19.73 -19.63
C ASN A 84 8.25 18.80 -18.53
N ILE A 85 7.44 17.86 -18.04
CA ILE A 85 7.82 16.91 -17.00
C ILE A 85 8.26 15.60 -17.65
N GLU A 86 9.35 14.99 -17.18
CA GLU A 86 9.77 13.68 -17.68
C GLU A 86 8.77 12.59 -17.28
N PRO A 87 8.49 11.61 -18.16
CA PRO A 87 7.65 10.47 -17.82
C PRO A 87 8.16 9.73 -16.59
N GLY A 88 7.24 9.23 -15.77
CA GLY A 88 7.55 8.59 -14.49
C GLY A 88 6.46 8.78 -13.45
N ILE A 89 6.80 8.57 -12.18
CA ILE A 89 5.86 8.77 -11.07
C ILE A 89 5.94 10.21 -10.54
N LEU A 90 4.82 10.91 -10.60
CA LEU A 90 4.64 12.22 -9.97
C LEU A 90 3.98 12.05 -8.60
N THR A 91 4.36 12.89 -7.66
CA THR A 91 3.89 12.86 -6.28
C THR A 91 3.20 14.18 -5.96
N ILE A 92 1.88 14.15 -5.84
CA ILE A 92 1.08 15.29 -5.39
C ILE A 92 0.83 15.12 -3.90
N LYS A 93 1.08 16.16 -3.10
CA LYS A 93 0.88 16.13 -1.65
C LYS A 93 -0.09 17.22 -1.25
N LEU A 94 -1.09 16.84 -0.47
CA LEU A 94 -1.99 17.77 0.19
C LEU A 94 -1.86 17.61 1.70
N GLU A 95 -1.51 18.69 2.38
CA GLU A 95 -1.69 18.83 3.83
C GLU A 95 -3.01 19.56 4.10
N ALA A 96 -3.93 18.90 4.80
CA ALA A 96 -5.22 19.44 5.20
C ALA A 96 -5.23 19.63 6.71
N LYS A 97 -5.58 20.85 7.16
CA LYS A 97 -5.40 21.25 8.56
C LYS A 97 -6.62 22.01 9.09
N ASN A 98 -7.10 21.59 10.26
CA ASN A 98 -8.10 22.33 11.04
C ASN A 98 -7.44 23.26 12.06
N ASP A 99 -6.41 22.78 12.76
CA ASP A 99 -5.58 23.54 13.69
C ASP A 99 -4.19 22.89 13.81
N ASP A 100 -3.32 23.39 14.70
CA ASP A 100 -1.94 22.89 14.87
C ASP A 100 -1.85 21.43 15.35
N LEU A 101 -2.89 20.86 15.93
CA LEU A 101 -2.93 19.48 16.44
C LEU A 101 -3.68 18.53 15.48
N HIS A 102 -4.57 19.07 14.65
CA HIS A 102 -5.44 18.33 13.76
C HIS A 102 -5.05 18.59 12.30
N SER A 103 -4.01 17.90 11.84
CA SER A 103 -3.50 17.94 10.46
C SER A 103 -3.28 16.52 9.93
N SER A 104 -3.54 16.30 8.65
CA SER A 104 -3.13 15.09 7.93
C SER A 104 -2.50 15.45 6.59
N THR A 105 -1.54 14.65 6.15
CA THR A 105 -0.93 14.78 4.83
C THR A 105 -1.23 13.53 4.03
N ARG A 106 -1.86 13.70 2.86
CA ARG A 106 -2.09 12.61 1.92
C ARG A 106 -1.20 12.77 0.70
N VAL A 107 -0.69 11.64 0.22
CA VAL A 107 0.19 11.55 -0.95
C VAL A 107 -0.54 10.83 -2.08
N LEU A 108 -0.66 11.47 -3.24
CA LEU A 108 -1.15 10.87 -4.48
C LEU A 108 0.03 10.60 -5.42
N LYS A 109 0.14 9.36 -5.88
CA LYS A 109 1.11 8.96 -6.90
C LYS A 109 0.40 8.88 -8.25
N LEU A 110 0.89 9.63 -9.23
CA LEU A 110 0.39 9.64 -10.62
C LEU A 110 1.43 9.08 -11.56
N LYS A 111 1.03 8.28 -12.53
CA LYS A 111 1.91 7.77 -13.58
C LYS A 111 1.80 8.67 -14.81
N LEU A 112 2.87 9.37 -15.14
CA LEU A 112 3.00 10.17 -16.35
C LEU A 112 3.64 9.36 -17.47
N ILE A 113 2.95 9.26 -18.61
CA ILE A 113 3.44 8.60 -19.83
C ILE A 113 3.73 9.61 -20.94
N ALA A 114 4.65 9.25 -21.84
CA ALA A 114 4.98 10.06 -23.01
C ALA A 114 3.89 10.01 -24.10
N GLY A 115 3.21 8.86 -24.24
CA GLY A 115 2.11 8.66 -25.19
C GLY A 115 0.78 9.18 -24.66
N ASP A 116 -0.27 8.98 -25.45
CA ASP A 116 -1.63 9.37 -25.08
C ASP A 116 -2.35 8.30 -24.24
N VAL A 117 -3.35 8.73 -23.50
CA VAL A 117 -4.33 7.81 -22.91
C VAL A 117 -5.29 7.39 -24.03
N ASP A 118 -5.47 6.09 -24.22
CA ASP A 118 -6.23 5.47 -25.30
C ASP A 118 -7.04 4.27 -24.77
N SER A 119 -7.73 3.54 -25.66
CA SER A 119 -8.52 2.37 -25.27
C SER A 119 -7.72 1.22 -24.65
N ASN A 120 -6.39 1.21 -24.79
CA ASN A 120 -5.53 0.15 -24.25
C ASN A 120 -5.05 0.43 -22.83
N ASN A 121 -5.18 1.67 -22.36
CA ASN A 121 -4.69 2.11 -21.05
C ASN A 121 -5.70 2.98 -20.28
N ASN A 122 -6.89 3.24 -20.84
CA ASN A 122 -7.99 3.88 -20.14
C ASN A 122 -8.50 3.01 -18.98
N ASP A 123 -8.89 3.67 -17.91
CA ASP A 123 -9.26 3.10 -16.60
C ASP A 123 -10.53 3.83 -16.15
N SER A 124 -11.70 3.21 -16.37
CA SER A 124 -12.99 3.88 -16.23
C SER A 124 -13.42 4.07 -14.78
N ASP A 125 -13.09 3.12 -13.90
CA ASP A 125 -13.44 3.17 -12.49
C ASP A 125 -12.31 3.77 -11.63
N ASN A 126 -11.16 4.03 -12.24
CA ASN A 126 -9.99 4.70 -11.67
C ASN A 126 -9.32 3.87 -10.58
N ASP A 127 -9.44 2.54 -10.64
CA ASP A 127 -8.82 1.64 -9.67
C ASP A 127 -7.32 1.41 -9.95
N GLY A 128 -6.81 1.87 -11.10
CA GLY A 128 -5.43 1.74 -11.59
C GLY A 128 -5.18 0.57 -12.54
N ILE A 129 -6.18 -0.26 -12.84
CA ILE A 129 -6.11 -1.35 -13.81
C ILE A 129 -6.79 -0.89 -15.10
N PRO A 130 -6.11 -0.93 -16.26
CA PRO A 130 -6.74 -0.61 -17.53
C PRO A 130 -7.96 -1.48 -17.86
N ASN A 131 -9.02 -0.91 -18.44
CA ASN A 131 -10.28 -1.59 -18.77
C ASN A 131 -10.13 -2.87 -19.61
N ASN A 132 -9.09 -2.95 -20.45
CA ASN A 132 -8.80 -4.14 -21.27
C ASN A 132 -8.12 -5.27 -20.48
N LYS A 133 -7.75 -5.02 -19.22
CA LYS A 133 -7.16 -5.95 -18.25
C LYS A 133 -8.01 -6.10 -16.99
N ASP A 134 -8.90 -5.15 -16.75
CA ASP A 134 -9.84 -5.15 -15.65
C ASP A 134 -11.12 -5.92 -16.02
N ASN A 135 -11.49 -6.85 -15.15
CA ASN A 135 -12.73 -7.62 -15.26
C ASN A 135 -13.70 -7.29 -14.13
N ASN A 136 -13.43 -6.24 -13.33
CA ASN A 136 -14.17 -5.91 -12.14
C ASN A 136 -14.18 -4.40 -11.88
N THR A 137 -15.30 -3.76 -12.17
CA THR A 137 -15.48 -2.32 -11.98
C THR A 137 -16.02 -1.94 -10.59
N ALA A 138 -16.05 -2.87 -9.64
CA ALA A 138 -16.57 -2.60 -8.30
C ALA A 138 -15.50 -1.90 -7.46
N GLY A 139 -15.78 -0.70 -6.94
CA GLY A 139 -14.77 0.10 -6.24
C GLY A 139 -14.15 -0.56 -5.00
N ASN A 140 -14.75 -1.61 -4.42
CA ASN A 140 -14.16 -2.34 -3.30
C ASN A 140 -13.37 -3.59 -3.73
N LYS A 141 -13.14 -3.80 -5.03
CA LYS A 141 -12.42 -4.96 -5.53
C LYS A 141 -11.44 -4.60 -6.63
N ILE A 142 -10.27 -5.22 -6.62
CA ILE A 142 -9.32 -5.22 -7.74
C ILE A 142 -8.92 -6.67 -8.07
N GLN A 143 -8.44 -6.90 -9.29
CA GLN A 143 -7.95 -8.22 -9.72
C GLN A 143 -6.65 -8.61 -8.99
N ALA A 144 -6.55 -9.86 -8.52
CA ALA A 144 -5.42 -10.44 -7.78
C ALA A 144 -4.79 -11.66 -8.49
N GLY A 145 -4.94 -11.71 -9.81
CA GLY A 145 -4.59 -12.84 -10.67
C GLY A 145 -5.81 -13.34 -11.43
N GLU A 146 -5.61 -14.34 -12.28
CA GLU A 146 -6.69 -14.90 -13.10
C GLU A 146 -7.82 -15.45 -12.22
N GLY A 147 -9.02 -14.85 -12.33
CA GLY A 147 -10.21 -15.24 -11.58
C GLY A 147 -10.09 -15.06 -10.07
N LYS A 148 -9.19 -14.18 -9.60
CA LYS A 148 -8.96 -13.88 -8.18
C LYS A 148 -9.05 -12.39 -7.91
N THR A 149 -9.46 -12.03 -6.71
CA THR A 149 -9.67 -10.64 -6.30
C THR A 149 -9.02 -10.31 -4.95
N ILE A 150 -8.69 -9.03 -4.79
CA ILE A 150 -8.48 -8.39 -3.50
C ILE A 150 -9.75 -7.58 -3.24
N THR A 151 -10.44 -7.84 -2.14
CA THR A 151 -11.72 -7.21 -1.78
C THR A 151 -11.58 -6.47 -0.45
N ASN A 152 -11.91 -5.19 -0.43
CA ASN A 152 -12.11 -4.43 0.81
C ASN A 152 -13.47 -4.78 1.44
N LEU A 153 -13.48 -5.11 2.73
CA LEU A 153 -14.66 -5.49 3.52
C LEU A 153 -15.27 -4.35 4.34
N ASN A 154 -14.72 -3.14 4.24
CA ASN A 154 -15.29 -1.93 4.81
C ASN A 154 -16.08 -1.10 3.76
N PRO A 155 -16.78 -1.65 2.75
CA PRO A 155 -17.46 -0.80 1.80
C PRO A 155 -18.74 -0.24 2.43
N ASP A 156 -18.83 1.09 2.46
CA ASP A 156 -20.13 1.78 2.34
C ASP A 156 -20.57 1.86 0.85
N ILE A 157 -19.94 1.07 -0.04
CA ILE A 157 -20.16 1.08 -1.50
C ILE A 157 -21.53 0.48 -1.83
N GLU A 158 -22.31 1.20 -2.63
CA GLU A 158 -23.50 0.63 -3.28
C GLU A 158 -23.06 -0.04 -4.59
N GLU A 159 -23.50 -1.27 -4.83
CA GLU A 159 -23.22 -2.01 -6.06
C GLU A 159 -23.80 -1.24 -7.26
N ASP A 160 -22.95 -0.51 -7.97
CA ASP A 160 -23.33 0.25 -9.15
C ASP A 160 -23.47 -0.71 -10.35
N THR A 161 -24.67 -1.27 -10.50
CA THR A 161 -25.00 -2.21 -11.58
C THR A 161 -25.18 -1.55 -12.95
N SER A 162 -24.92 -0.24 -13.07
CA SER A 162 -25.12 0.48 -14.33
C SER A 162 -23.86 0.46 -15.22
N PRO A 163 -23.95 -0.09 -16.45
CA PRO A 163 -22.82 -0.26 -17.35
C PRO A 163 -22.30 1.05 -17.98
N ASN A 164 -22.81 2.21 -17.53
CA ASN A 164 -22.43 3.53 -18.04
C ASN A 164 -22.25 4.57 -16.92
N SER A 165 -21.97 4.08 -15.72
CA SER A 165 -21.84 4.89 -14.52
C SER A 165 -20.52 5.64 -14.51
N ASN A 166 -20.55 6.86 -15.03
CA ASN A 166 -19.58 7.93 -14.74
C ASN A 166 -19.73 8.42 -13.27
N SER A 167 -19.94 7.48 -12.35
CA SER A 167 -20.76 7.66 -11.16
C SER A 167 -19.90 8.06 -9.97
N ASN A 168 -19.94 9.36 -9.69
CA ASN A 168 -19.63 9.95 -8.39
C ASN A 168 -20.41 9.33 -7.20
N SER A 169 -21.30 8.34 -7.40
CA SER A 169 -22.11 7.77 -6.30
C SER A 169 -21.27 7.05 -5.24
N ASN A 170 -20.06 6.61 -5.59
CA ASN A 170 -19.12 6.02 -4.66
C ASN A 170 -17.95 6.95 -4.27
N SER A 171 -18.02 8.23 -4.65
CA SER A 171 -17.01 9.22 -4.30
C SER A 171 -16.87 9.39 -2.79
N GLY A 172 -15.64 9.32 -2.30
CA GLY A 172 -15.31 9.49 -0.88
C GLY A 172 -15.66 8.30 0.01
N LYS A 173 -16.15 7.19 -0.54
CA LYS A 173 -16.35 5.93 0.17
C LYS A 173 -15.05 5.10 0.19
N PRO A 174 -14.90 4.18 1.16
CA PRO A 174 -13.75 3.27 1.17
C PRO A 174 -13.66 2.47 -0.11
N ARG A 175 -12.51 2.48 -0.77
CA ARG A 175 -12.26 1.75 -2.02
C ARG A 175 -10.89 1.10 -2.00
N VAL A 176 -10.73 0.06 -2.80
CA VAL A 176 -9.42 -0.55 -3.05
C VAL A 176 -8.90 -0.09 -4.40
N LEU A 177 -7.61 0.16 -4.46
CA LEU A 177 -6.89 0.57 -5.64
C LEU A 177 -5.68 -0.32 -5.83
N LEU A 178 -5.24 -0.43 -7.08
CA LEU A 178 -3.96 -1.03 -7.42
C LEU A 178 -2.81 -0.28 -6.74
N GLY A 179 -1.88 -1.02 -6.12
CA GLY A 179 -0.64 -0.46 -5.60
C GLY A 179 0.29 0.06 -6.70
N ILE A 180 1.26 0.90 -6.31
CA ILE A 180 2.09 1.64 -7.29
C ILE A 180 3.00 0.72 -8.12
N MET A 181 3.32 -0.46 -7.60
CA MET A 181 4.14 -1.45 -8.32
C MET A 181 3.28 -2.34 -9.25
N GLY A 182 1.96 -2.33 -9.04
CA GLY A 182 0.96 -2.97 -9.88
C GLY A 182 0.89 -2.39 -11.29
N LYS A 183 0.42 -3.21 -12.23
CA LYS A 183 0.09 -2.75 -13.59
C LYS A 183 -1.26 -3.27 -14.09
N ASP A 184 -1.40 -4.60 -14.11
CA ASP A 184 -2.60 -5.27 -14.66
C ASP A 184 -3.37 -6.06 -13.58
N SER A 185 -2.80 -6.16 -12.38
CA SER A 185 -3.34 -6.87 -11.22
C SER A 185 -2.56 -6.48 -9.98
N GLY A 186 -3.24 -6.51 -8.82
CA GLY A 186 -2.62 -6.39 -7.50
C GLY A 186 -1.69 -7.56 -7.16
N ARG A 187 -1.68 -8.66 -7.92
CA ARG A 187 -0.68 -9.73 -7.76
C ARG A 187 0.57 -9.43 -8.56
N LEU A 188 1.72 -9.57 -7.90
CA LEU A 188 3.05 -9.36 -8.44
C LEU A 188 3.95 -10.57 -8.20
N THR A 189 4.91 -10.74 -9.08
CA THR A 189 6.08 -11.60 -8.88
C THR A 189 7.24 -10.79 -8.30
N LEU A 190 8.18 -11.47 -7.65
CA LEU A 190 9.40 -10.82 -7.14
C LEU A 190 10.19 -10.11 -8.24
N GLU A 191 10.22 -10.67 -9.46
CA GLU A 191 10.90 -10.03 -10.60
C GLU A 191 10.21 -8.74 -11.05
N GLN A 192 8.87 -8.65 -10.97
CA GLN A 192 8.16 -7.39 -11.24
C GLN A 192 8.51 -6.32 -10.19
N VAL A 193 8.64 -6.68 -8.91
CA VAL A 193 9.06 -5.74 -7.85
C VAL A 193 10.50 -5.27 -8.11
N LYS A 194 11.43 -6.17 -8.44
CA LYS A 194 12.81 -5.80 -8.79
C LYS A 194 12.87 -4.90 -10.02
N GLN A 195 12.07 -5.20 -11.05
CA GLN A 195 11.99 -4.39 -12.26
C GLN A 195 11.48 -2.98 -11.93
N TYR A 196 10.42 -2.86 -11.13
CA TYR A 196 9.91 -1.57 -10.68
C TYR A 196 10.99 -0.74 -9.96
N ILE A 197 11.76 -1.36 -9.07
CA ILE A 197 12.88 -0.70 -8.36
C ILE A 197 13.93 -0.21 -9.36
N ALA A 198 14.30 -1.04 -10.33
CA ALA A 198 15.29 -0.71 -11.35
C ALA A 198 14.83 0.45 -12.24
N ASP A 199 13.59 0.38 -12.76
CA ASP A 199 13.00 1.38 -13.65
C ASP A 199 12.90 2.75 -12.96
N ASN A 200 12.60 2.76 -11.66
CA ASN A 200 12.49 3.97 -10.86
C ASN A 200 13.79 4.37 -10.14
N LYS A 201 14.91 3.67 -10.41
CA LYS A 201 16.24 3.95 -9.82
C LYS A 201 16.21 4.02 -8.29
N LEU A 202 15.40 3.16 -7.68
CA LEU A 202 15.26 3.08 -6.22
C LEU A 202 16.38 2.22 -5.62
N THR A 203 16.60 2.37 -4.32
CA THR A 203 17.54 1.50 -3.58
C THR A 203 17.04 0.06 -3.63
N ASN A 204 17.91 -0.86 -4.03
CA ASN A 204 17.56 -2.28 -4.08
C ASN A 204 17.45 -2.87 -2.68
N ASN A 205 16.21 -2.96 -2.19
CA ASN A 205 15.82 -3.57 -0.92
C ASN A 205 14.75 -4.68 -1.09
N ALA A 206 14.54 -5.17 -2.32
CA ALA A 206 13.58 -6.24 -2.61
C ALA A 206 14.08 -7.64 -2.26
N SER A 207 15.33 -7.79 -1.82
CA SER A 207 15.85 -9.08 -1.38
C SER A 207 15.22 -9.48 -0.05
N ASP A 208 14.60 -10.65 0.01
CA ASP A 208 14.23 -11.32 1.26
C ASP A 208 15.14 -12.53 1.46
N THR A 209 15.45 -12.88 2.71
CA THR A 209 16.15 -14.14 3.04
C THR A 209 15.20 -15.32 3.08
N ALA A 210 13.89 -15.09 3.17
CA ALA A 210 12.85 -16.08 3.01
C ALA A 210 12.55 -16.35 1.52
N THR A 211 11.91 -17.49 1.24
CA THR A 211 11.41 -17.76 -0.11
C THR A 211 10.08 -17.02 -0.29
N THR A 212 10.13 -15.88 -0.97
CA THR A 212 8.97 -15.04 -1.30
C THR A 212 8.05 -15.77 -2.29
N GLY A 213 6.80 -15.97 -1.90
CA GLY A 213 5.75 -16.47 -2.79
C GLY A 213 5.13 -15.34 -3.63
N ASP A 214 3.84 -15.48 -3.93
CA ASP A 214 3.08 -14.42 -4.59
C ASP A 214 3.02 -13.17 -3.71
N ILE A 215 3.23 -12.01 -4.35
CA ILE A 215 3.17 -10.70 -3.71
C ILE A 215 1.83 -10.06 -4.06
N TYR A 216 1.19 -9.40 -3.11
CA TYR A 216 -0.03 -8.64 -3.30
C TYR A 216 0.22 -7.18 -2.91
N ASP A 217 0.01 -6.26 -3.86
CA ASP A 217 0.25 -4.82 -3.73
C ASP A 217 -1.04 -4.05 -3.99
N TYR A 218 -1.56 -3.40 -2.96
CA TYR A 218 -2.84 -2.68 -3.02
C TYR A 218 -2.85 -1.48 -2.07
N ILE A 219 -3.82 -0.60 -2.31
CA ILE A 219 -4.08 0.58 -1.49
C ILE A 219 -5.54 0.54 -1.09
N VAL A 220 -5.83 0.77 0.19
CA VAL A 220 -7.19 1.08 0.65
C VAL A 220 -7.24 2.57 0.95
N GLU A 221 -8.15 3.30 0.34
CA GLU A 221 -8.37 4.72 0.64
C GLU A 221 -9.81 4.97 1.06
N GLY A 222 -10.10 6.21 1.50
CA GLY A 222 -11.46 6.62 1.85
C GLY A 222 -11.88 6.21 3.26
N LEU A 223 -10.93 5.84 4.13
CA LEU A 223 -11.22 5.39 5.49
C LEU A 223 -11.99 6.43 6.29
N SER A 224 -12.84 5.98 7.21
CA SER A 224 -13.79 6.82 7.96
C SER A 224 -13.09 7.92 8.77
N ALA A 225 -11.93 7.61 9.35
CA ALA A 225 -11.08 8.50 10.14
C ALA A 225 -9.60 8.23 9.87
N VAL A 226 -8.75 9.23 10.14
CA VAL A 226 -7.31 9.01 10.28
C VAL A 226 -7.06 8.02 11.42
N GLY A 227 -6.21 7.02 11.17
CA GLY A 227 -5.94 5.94 12.10
C GLY A 227 -7.07 4.91 12.19
N ALA A 228 -8.01 4.86 11.25
CA ALA A 228 -9.00 3.78 11.23
C ALA A 228 -8.38 2.46 10.75
N SER A 229 -8.95 1.34 11.15
CA SER A 229 -8.54 0.02 10.62
C SER A 229 -9.41 -0.36 9.42
N THR A 230 -8.82 -1.08 8.48
CA THR A 230 -9.50 -1.66 7.32
C THR A 230 -9.34 -3.16 7.28
N GLN A 231 -10.29 -3.84 6.66
CA GLN A 231 -10.28 -5.26 6.41
C GLN A 231 -10.22 -5.55 4.92
N VAL A 232 -9.35 -6.48 4.53
CA VAL A 232 -9.16 -6.88 3.15
C VAL A 232 -9.12 -8.40 3.06
N ILE A 233 -9.92 -8.96 2.15
CA ILE A 233 -9.83 -10.36 1.71
C ILE A 233 -8.98 -10.43 0.45
N ILE A 234 -8.07 -11.38 0.41
CA ILE A 234 -7.25 -11.73 -0.76
C ILE A 234 -7.56 -13.18 -1.12
N GLU A 235 -8.07 -13.39 -2.32
CA GLU A 235 -8.21 -14.73 -2.90
C GLU A 235 -6.85 -15.17 -3.44
N LEU A 236 -6.26 -16.17 -2.80
CA LEU A 236 -4.91 -16.60 -3.10
C LEU A 236 -4.89 -17.47 -4.37
N THR A 237 -3.88 -17.24 -5.21
CA THR A 237 -3.60 -18.10 -6.37
C THR A 237 -2.86 -19.38 -5.99
N THR A 238 -2.12 -19.34 -4.88
CA THR A 238 -1.40 -20.47 -4.30
C THR A 238 -1.90 -20.70 -2.88
N ALA A 239 -2.22 -21.95 -2.53
CA ALA A 239 -2.64 -22.27 -1.17
C ALA A 239 -1.50 -22.02 -0.16
N ILE A 240 -1.84 -21.60 1.05
CA ILE A 240 -0.88 -21.30 2.11
C ILE A 240 -0.03 -22.57 2.39
N PRO A 241 1.30 -22.51 2.22
CA PRO A 241 2.16 -23.66 2.45
C PRO A 241 2.33 -23.94 3.95
N LYS A 242 2.94 -25.09 4.27
CA LYS A 242 3.38 -25.37 5.64
C LYS A 242 4.48 -24.38 6.06
N ASP A 243 4.47 -24.01 7.34
CA ASP A 243 5.49 -23.14 7.95
C ASP A 243 5.54 -21.74 7.28
N ALA A 244 4.41 -21.30 6.71
CA ALA A 244 4.28 -20.01 6.07
C ALA A 244 4.37 -18.85 7.07
N GLU A 245 4.99 -17.76 6.64
CA GLU A 245 5.05 -16.49 7.33
C GLU A 245 4.48 -15.40 6.42
N LEU A 246 3.73 -14.46 7.00
CA LEU A 246 3.27 -13.29 6.29
C LEU A 246 4.33 -12.19 6.38
N ARG A 247 4.80 -11.73 5.23
CA ARG A 247 5.80 -10.70 5.07
C ARG A 247 5.15 -9.44 4.55
N LYS A 248 5.63 -8.28 4.99
CA LYS A 248 5.29 -6.97 4.43
C LYS A 248 6.51 -6.38 3.75
N TYR A 249 6.28 -5.57 2.72
CA TYR A 249 7.32 -4.86 2.01
C TYR A 249 6.99 -3.38 1.96
N SER A 250 8.00 -2.53 2.15
CA SER A 250 7.92 -1.12 1.80
C SER A 250 9.10 -0.71 0.93
N LEU A 251 8.89 0.28 0.06
CA LEU A 251 9.95 0.82 -0.79
C LEU A 251 11.09 1.45 0.02
N THR A 252 10.86 1.81 1.29
CA THR A 252 11.86 2.43 2.18
C THR A 252 12.63 1.40 3.00
N SER A 253 11.94 0.44 3.61
CA SER A 253 12.53 -0.48 4.60
C SER A 253 12.80 -1.88 4.04
N GLY A 254 12.28 -2.21 2.86
CA GLY A 254 12.36 -3.55 2.30
C GLY A 254 11.41 -4.52 3.00
N TRP A 255 11.77 -5.80 2.98
CA TRP A 255 10.96 -6.87 3.59
C TRP A 255 11.08 -6.90 5.12
N GLY A 256 9.94 -7.10 5.78
CA GLY A 256 9.82 -7.32 7.21
C GLY A 256 8.71 -8.31 7.55
N ASN A 257 8.64 -8.70 8.83
CA ASN A 257 7.51 -9.50 9.31
C ASN A 257 6.24 -8.67 9.35
N PHE A 258 5.11 -9.27 8.98
CA PHE A 258 3.82 -8.70 9.33
C PHE A 258 3.63 -8.75 10.84
N ILE A 259 3.13 -7.66 11.41
CA ILE A 259 3.02 -7.48 12.86
C ILE A 259 1.58 -7.79 13.26
N VAL A 260 1.39 -8.71 14.21
CA VAL A 260 0.06 -9.12 14.67
C VAL A 260 -0.17 -8.60 16.08
N ASP A 261 -1.24 -7.83 16.25
CA ASP A 261 -1.65 -7.23 17.51
C ASP A 261 -3.19 -7.05 17.56
N THR A 262 -3.69 -6.16 18.42
CA THR A 262 -5.13 -5.91 18.56
C THR A 262 -5.75 -5.14 17.40
N GLU A 263 -4.95 -4.40 16.65
CA GLU A 263 -5.38 -3.57 15.50
C GLU A 263 -4.98 -4.20 14.15
N ASN A 264 -4.10 -5.20 14.18
CA ASN A 264 -3.57 -5.90 13.02
C ASN A 264 -3.75 -7.42 13.16
N THR A 265 -4.65 -8.01 12.37
CA THR A 265 -4.97 -9.43 12.48
C THR A 265 -4.78 -10.17 11.17
N ILE A 266 -4.48 -11.46 11.29
CA ILE A 266 -4.43 -12.40 10.17
C ILE A 266 -5.48 -13.48 10.41
N GLU A 267 -6.30 -13.74 9.42
CA GLU A 267 -7.21 -14.88 9.36
C GLU A 267 -7.10 -15.55 8.00
N SER A 268 -7.37 -16.85 7.94
CA SER A 268 -7.40 -17.57 6.67
C SER A 268 -8.49 -18.64 6.64
N SER A 269 -8.89 -19.02 5.43
CA SER A 269 -9.93 -20.03 5.21
C SER A 269 -9.59 -20.96 4.06
N THR A 270 -9.95 -22.23 4.23
CA THR A 270 -9.92 -23.27 3.18
C THR A 270 -11.17 -23.25 2.31
N ASP A 271 -12.11 -22.36 2.59
CA ASP A 271 -13.22 -22.06 1.70
C ASP A 271 -12.67 -21.53 0.37
N ASN A 272 -13.32 -21.88 -0.75
CA ASN A 272 -12.86 -21.50 -2.08
C ASN A 272 -13.49 -20.21 -2.60
N THR A 273 -14.56 -19.71 -1.97
CA THR A 273 -15.24 -18.46 -2.33
C THR A 273 -14.86 -17.30 -1.42
N CYS A 274 -14.25 -17.56 -0.26
CA CYS A 274 -13.89 -16.56 0.74
C CYS A 274 -15.09 -15.76 1.29
N THR A 275 -16.32 -16.27 1.11
CA THR A 275 -17.56 -15.58 1.51
C THR A 275 -18.18 -16.19 2.76
N ASN A 276 -17.74 -17.37 3.17
CA ASN A 276 -18.33 -18.06 4.31
C ASN A 276 -17.67 -17.60 5.62
N ASP A 277 -18.34 -16.73 6.37
CA ASP A 277 -17.81 -16.20 7.63
C ASP A 277 -17.51 -17.28 8.69
N SER A 278 -18.17 -18.44 8.62
CA SER A 278 -17.98 -19.51 9.61
C SER A 278 -16.70 -20.33 9.44
N THR A 279 -15.99 -20.18 8.30
CA THR A 279 -14.81 -20.99 7.96
C THR A 279 -13.50 -20.27 8.22
N TRP A 280 -13.52 -19.02 8.68
CA TRP A 280 -12.32 -18.26 8.99
C TRP A 280 -11.69 -18.70 10.31
N LYS A 281 -10.37 -18.81 10.32
CA LYS A 281 -9.57 -19.13 11.50
C LYS A 281 -8.42 -18.14 11.61
N THR A 282 -8.09 -17.76 12.85
CA THR A 282 -6.95 -16.90 13.12
C THR A 282 -5.64 -17.54 12.67
N GLY A 283 -4.77 -16.75 12.05
CA GLY A 283 -3.46 -17.14 11.55
C GLY A 283 -3.47 -17.69 10.12
N LEU A 284 -2.30 -18.14 9.68
CA LEU A 284 -2.07 -18.76 8.37
C LEU A 284 -2.33 -20.28 8.47
N ILE A 285 -3.46 -20.73 7.96
CA ILE A 285 -3.87 -22.14 7.96
C ILE A 285 -3.35 -22.81 6.70
N VAL A 286 -2.59 -23.90 6.86
CA VAL A 286 -2.05 -24.67 5.75
C VAL A 286 -3.17 -25.14 4.81
N GLY A 287 -2.99 -24.94 3.51
CA GLY A 287 -3.95 -25.30 2.48
C GLY A 287 -5.08 -24.27 2.28
N ALA A 288 -5.15 -23.21 3.08
CA ALA A 288 -6.11 -22.13 2.88
C ALA A 288 -5.84 -21.38 1.56
N THR A 289 -6.91 -20.96 0.90
CA THR A 289 -6.88 -20.17 -0.34
C THR A 289 -7.49 -18.78 -0.17
N CYS A 290 -7.90 -18.44 1.05
CA CYS A 290 -8.39 -17.13 1.42
C CYS A 290 -7.54 -16.56 2.54
N LEU A 291 -7.11 -15.31 2.39
CA LEU A 291 -6.43 -14.54 3.43
C LEU A 291 -7.27 -13.32 3.75
N LYS A 292 -7.51 -13.05 5.02
CA LYS A 292 -8.18 -11.84 5.51
C LYS A 292 -7.26 -11.12 6.46
N LEU A 293 -7.03 -9.85 6.19
CA LEU A 293 -6.14 -8.99 6.95
C LEU A 293 -6.95 -7.84 7.55
N THR A 294 -6.75 -7.56 8.83
CA THR A 294 -7.10 -6.27 9.42
C THR A 294 -5.81 -5.45 9.52
N ILE A 295 -5.81 -4.22 9.03
CA ILE A 295 -4.63 -3.34 9.01
C ILE A 295 -5.02 -1.96 9.53
N LYS A 296 -4.20 -1.40 10.40
CA LYS A 296 -4.34 -0.05 10.97
C LYS A 296 -3.69 1.01 10.09
N ASP A 297 -4.43 2.04 9.69
CA ASP A 297 -3.91 3.28 9.09
C ASP A 297 -2.90 3.95 10.03
N GLY A 298 -1.70 4.24 9.54
CA GLY A 298 -0.57 4.72 10.32
C GLY A 298 0.05 3.70 11.30
N GLY A 299 -0.36 2.43 11.24
CA GLY A 299 0.23 1.35 12.01
C GLY A 299 1.50 0.78 11.37
N GLU A 300 2.15 -0.18 12.03
CA GLU A 300 3.40 -0.75 11.49
C GLU A 300 3.23 -1.47 10.16
N ASN A 301 2.04 -2.02 9.87
CA ASN A 301 1.76 -2.71 8.61
C ASN A 301 1.24 -1.80 7.50
N ASP A 302 1.07 -0.51 7.78
CA ASP A 302 0.82 0.50 6.78
C ASP A 302 2.14 0.94 6.15
N THR A 303 2.31 0.62 4.87
CA THR A 303 3.59 0.71 4.17
C THR A 303 3.81 2.05 3.46
N ASP A 304 2.89 3.00 3.68
CA ASP A 304 2.96 4.37 3.15
C ASP A 304 3.94 5.30 3.91
N GLY A 305 4.75 4.70 4.80
CA GLY A 305 5.58 5.41 5.77
C GLY A 305 5.00 5.40 7.18
N GLY A 306 3.92 4.65 7.43
CA GLY A 306 3.25 4.58 8.72
C GLY A 306 2.51 5.87 9.02
N GLN A 307 1.95 6.53 7.99
CA GLN A 307 1.26 7.80 8.15
C GLN A 307 -0.22 7.56 8.38
N ALA A 308 -0.74 8.01 9.52
CA ALA A 308 -2.18 8.02 9.72
C ALA A 308 -2.80 9.13 8.84
N ASN A 309 -3.36 8.79 7.68
CA ASN A 309 -3.83 9.76 6.69
C ASN A 309 -5.16 9.39 5.99
N GLY A 310 -5.81 8.32 6.45
CA GLY A 310 -7.05 7.79 5.88
C GLY A 310 -6.83 6.87 4.68
N VAL A 311 -5.60 6.40 4.48
CA VAL A 311 -5.18 5.47 3.43
C VAL A 311 -4.27 4.43 4.05
N VAL A 312 -4.39 3.17 3.64
CA VAL A 312 -3.44 2.10 3.95
C VAL A 312 -2.79 1.66 2.65
N GLU A 313 -1.48 1.80 2.51
CA GLU A 313 -0.73 1.11 1.45
C GLU A 313 -0.24 -0.24 1.99
N SER A 314 -0.45 -1.32 1.25
CA SER A 314 -0.01 -2.66 1.69
C SER A 314 0.58 -3.46 0.55
N THR A 315 1.86 -3.77 0.66
CA THR A 315 2.52 -4.82 -0.11
C THR A 315 2.84 -6.00 0.81
N ILE A 316 2.24 -7.15 0.57
CA ILE A 316 2.43 -8.37 1.38
C ILE A 316 2.86 -9.56 0.53
N SER A 317 3.53 -10.52 1.14
CA SER A 317 3.84 -11.83 0.54
C SER A 317 3.62 -12.93 1.56
N ILE A 318 3.16 -14.08 1.08
CA ILE A 318 3.21 -15.32 1.85
C ILE A 318 4.55 -15.97 1.51
N ALA A 319 5.44 -16.06 2.50
CA ALA A 319 6.77 -16.62 2.32
C ALA A 319 6.95 -17.87 3.17
N THR A 320 7.94 -18.69 2.83
CA THR A 320 8.41 -19.76 3.72
C THR A 320 9.85 -19.44 4.13
N PRO A 321 10.22 -19.62 5.42
CA PRO A 321 11.60 -19.47 5.85
C PRO A 321 12.54 -20.26 4.94
N ALA A 322 13.66 -19.65 4.52
CA ALA A 322 14.67 -20.42 3.82
C ALA A 322 15.07 -21.58 4.72
N SER A 323 15.10 -22.79 4.14
CA SER A 323 15.50 -24.01 4.84
C SER A 323 16.83 -23.75 5.54
N SER A 324 16.81 -23.50 6.84
CA SER A 324 18.03 -23.61 7.62
C SER A 324 18.38 -25.09 7.53
N SER A 325 19.46 -25.42 6.83
CA SER A 325 20.11 -26.69 7.06
C SER A 325 20.40 -26.71 8.56
N SER A 326 19.59 -27.45 9.30
CA SER A 326 19.78 -27.78 10.70
C SER A 326 21.11 -28.54 10.80
N SER A 327 22.21 -27.79 10.80
CA SER A 327 23.48 -28.26 11.30
C SER A 327 23.32 -28.29 12.80
N GLY A 328 22.80 -29.41 13.29
CA GLY A 328 22.84 -29.78 14.69
C GLY A 328 24.29 -29.94 15.13
N GLY A 329 25.00 -28.83 15.29
CA GLY A 329 26.27 -28.72 15.98
C GLY A 329 26.04 -28.80 17.48
N GLY A 330 25.43 -29.89 17.94
CA GLY A 330 25.42 -30.25 19.34
C GLY A 330 26.83 -30.66 19.72
N CYS A 331 27.55 -29.82 20.46
CA CYS A 331 28.79 -30.21 21.13
C CYS A 331 28.46 -31.29 22.16
N VAL A 332 28.44 -32.55 21.75
CA VAL A 332 28.45 -33.69 22.67
C VAL A 332 29.84 -33.73 23.29
N TYR A 333 29.93 -33.42 24.59
CA TYR A 333 31.14 -33.66 25.36
C TYR A 333 31.33 -35.17 25.50
N ASN A 334 32.25 -35.74 24.70
CA ASN A 334 32.71 -37.11 24.86
C ASN A 334 33.90 -37.12 25.82
N PRO A 335 33.75 -37.56 27.09
CA PRO A 335 34.83 -37.57 28.08
C PRO A 335 35.98 -38.54 27.73
N ASN A 336 35.82 -39.38 26.71
CA ASN A 336 36.81 -40.37 26.28
C ASN A 336 37.46 -40.05 24.92
N ALA A 337 37.24 -38.85 24.35
CA ALA A 337 37.96 -38.44 23.16
C ALA A 337 39.41 -38.07 23.51
N PRO A 338 40.43 -38.51 22.74
CA PRO A 338 41.82 -38.11 22.99
C PRO A 338 41.93 -36.59 22.93
N ALA A 339 42.52 -35.99 23.96
CA ALA A 339 42.61 -34.55 24.15
C ALA A 339 43.15 -33.87 22.89
N ARG A 340 42.26 -33.23 22.13
CA ARG A 340 42.65 -32.27 21.10
C ARG A 340 42.86 -30.94 21.82
N PHE A 341 44.11 -30.66 22.15
CA PHE A 341 44.50 -29.34 22.63
C PHE A 341 44.20 -28.32 21.53
N ASP A 342 43.22 -27.46 21.77
CA ASP A 342 42.94 -26.32 20.89
C ASP A 342 44.13 -25.35 20.95
N MET A 343 45.03 -25.48 19.98
CA MET A 343 46.21 -24.63 19.85
C MET A 343 45.84 -23.15 19.71
N GLY A 344 44.63 -22.82 19.24
CA GLY A 344 44.13 -21.46 19.16
C GLY A 344 43.90 -20.85 20.54
N PHE A 345 43.32 -21.62 21.47
CA PHE A 345 43.11 -21.20 22.85
C PHE A 345 44.43 -20.98 23.60
N ILE A 346 45.42 -21.84 23.38
CA ILE A 346 46.76 -21.69 23.97
C ILE A 346 47.45 -20.44 23.42
N LEU A 347 47.35 -20.17 22.12
CA LEU A 347 47.92 -18.96 21.51
C LEU A 347 47.28 -17.69 22.09
N LEU A 348 45.96 -17.67 22.27
CA LEU A 348 45.24 -16.54 22.85
C LEU A 348 45.63 -16.30 24.31
N MET A 349 45.82 -17.37 25.11
CA MET A 349 46.32 -17.23 26.48
C MET A 349 47.74 -16.66 26.53
N ILE A 350 48.64 -17.10 25.63
CA ILE A 350 50.02 -16.57 25.56
C ILE A 350 50.01 -15.09 25.16
N LEU A 351 49.21 -14.70 24.17
CA LEU A 351 49.08 -13.31 23.74
C LEU A 351 48.47 -12.43 24.84
N GLY A 352 47.47 -12.92 25.57
CA GLY A 352 46.88 -12.25 26.73
C GLY A 352 47.90 -12.04 27.86
N ALA A 353 48.68 -13.08 28.19
CA ALA A 353 49.74 -12.98 29.19
C ALA A 353 50.84 -11.99 28.76
N TYR A 354 51.27 -12.03 27.50
CA TYR A 354 52.24 -11.08 26.94
C TYR A 354 51.74 -9.63 27.03
N TYR A 355 50.47 -9.38 26.68
CA TYR A 355 49.85 -8.06 26.79
C TYR A 355 49.85 -7.54 28.25
N LEU A 356 49.51 -8.40 29.21
CA LEU A 356 49.50 -8.03 30.63
C LEU A 356 50.90 -7.73 31.18
N ILE A 357 51.91 -8.50 30.77
CA ILE A 357 53.31 -8.24 31.13
C ILE A 357 53.77 -6.90 30.56
N ARG A 358 53.46 -6.63 29.29
CA ARG A 358 53.81 -5.36 28.62
C ARG A 358 53.11 -4.15 29.25
N ARG A 359 51.87 -4.33 29.74
CA ARG A 359 51.13 -3.29 30.48
C ARG A 359 51.73 -3.01 31.85
N LYS A 360 52.20 -4.04 32.58
CA LYS A 360 52.88 -3.85 33.88
C LYS A 360 54.22 -3.11 33.76
N GLN A 361 54.99 -3.33 32.71
CA GLN A 361 56.27 -2.62 32.50
C GLN A 361 56.12 -1.12 32.17
N ARG A 362 54.93 -0.67 31.74
CA ARG A 362 54.64 0.77 31.53
C ARG A 362 54.20 1.51 32.80
N LEU A 363 53.96 0.80 33.90
CA LEU A 363 53.55 1.39 35.20
C LEU A 363 54.71 1.50 36.20
N ILE A 364 55.91 1.04 35.86
CA ILE A 364 57.12 1.09 36.72
C ILE A 364 58.26 1.83 36.00
N ARG A 365 57.94 2.91 35.26
CA ARG A 365 58.95 3.82 34.73
C ARG A 365 58.52 5.26 34.86
#